data_AF-I0WN50-F1
#
_entry.id   AF-I0WN50-F1
#
_cell.length_a   1.000
_cell.length_b   1.000
_cell.length_c   1.000
_cell.angle_alpha   90.00
_cell.angle_beta   90.00
_cell.angle_gamma   90.00
#
_symmetry.space_group_name_H-M   'P 1'
#
loop_
_entity.id
_entity.type
_entity.pdbx_description
1 polymer ?
#
loop_
_entity_poly.entity_id
_entity_poly.type
_entity_poly.pdbx_seq_one_letter_code
_entity_poly.pdbx_strand_id
1 'polypeptide(L)'
;RVARRLEKAHIAARVVDMRWLAPLPVHDILREANATGRVLVVDETRTSGGVSEGVVAALVDDGITGPLARVTSDDSFIPLGDAALEVLLSEDTIEAAAVKLVSR
;
A
#
# COMPACT_ATOMS: atom_id res chain seq x y z
N ARG A 1 5.84 8.89 -7.05
CA ARG A 1 6.81 8.67 -8.15
C ARG A 1 6.45 7.42 -8.96
N VAL A 2 6.24 6.28 -8.30
CA VAL A 2 5.78 5.01 -8.89
C VAL A 2 4.55 5.15 -9.80
N ALA A 3 3.53 5.93 -9.43
CA ALA A 3 2.35 6.14 -10.29
C ALA A 3 2.69 6.61 -11.72
N ARG A 4 3.72 7.46 -11.89
CA ARG A 4 4.19 7.89 -13.22
C ARG A 4 4.95 6.80 -13.98
N ARG A 5 5.56 5.85 -13.27
CA ARG A 5 6.19 4.68 -13.90
C ARG A 5 5.12 3.69 -14.37
N LEU A 6 4.12 3.44 -13.52
CA LEU A 6 2.95 2.62 -13.86
C LEU A 6 2.17 3.17 -15.07
N GLU A 7 2.00 4.48 -15.16
CA GLU A 7 1.35 5.12 -16.30
C GLU A 7 2.07 4.81 -17.63
N LYS A 8 3.40 4.80 -17.65
CA LYS A 8 4.20 4.40 -18.83
C LYS A 8 4.02 2.93 -19.20
N ALA A 9 3.65 2.10 -18.24
CA ALA A 9 3.27 0.70 -18.44
C ALA A 9 1.76 0.52 -18.72
N HIS A 10 1.05 1.61 -19.02
CA HIS A 10 -0.40 1.63 -19.27
C HIS A 10 -1.25 1.18 -18.06
N ILE A 11 -0.73 1.36 -16.84
CA ILE A 11 -1.44 1.10 -15.59
C ILE A 11 -1.82 2.43 -14.95
N ALA A 12 -3.12 2.76 -14.98
CA ALA A 12 -3.64 3.93 -14.28
C ALA A 12 -3.78 3.64 -12.79
N ALA A 13 -3.12 4.43 -11.95
CA ALA A 13 -3.17 4.30 -10.50
C ALA A 13 -3.74 5.57 -9.86
N ARG A 14 -4.71 5.41 -8.94
CA ARG A 14 -5.13 6.48 -8.04
C ARG A 14 -4.30 6.40 -6.77
N VAL A 15 -3.57 7.47 -6.46
CA VAL A 15 -2.80 7.58 -5.21
C VAL A 15 -3.63 8.33 -4.18
N VAL A 16 -3.84 7.69 -3.03
CA VAL A 16 -4.60 8.25 -1.91
C VAL A 16 -3.65 8.43 -0.74
N ASP A 17 -3.58 9.65 -0.23
CA ASP A 17 -2.93 9.95 1.04
C ASP A 17 -4.02 9.99 2.12
N MET A 18 -3.88 9.11 3.13
CA MET A 18 -4.84 9.03 4.23
C MET A 18 -4.83 10.28 5.12
N ARG A 19 -3.70 11.00 5.20
CA ARG A 19 -3.45 12.21 6.02
C ARG A 19 -3.59 12.03 7.54
N TRP A 20 -4.41 11.10 8.01
CA TRP A 20 -4.73 10.87 9.41
C TRP A 20 -4.75 9.36 9.70
N LEU A 21 -4.22 8.97 10.87
CA LEU A 21 -4.11 7.55 11.24
C LEU A 21 -5.08 7.15 12.36
N ALA A 22 -5.44 8.07 13.26
CA ALA A 22 -6.23 7.76 14.46
C ALA A 22 -7.24 8.88 14.79
N PRO A 23 -8.56 8.63 14.64
CA PRO A 23 -9.15 7.41 14.08
C PRO A 23 -8.84 7.26 12.58
N LEU A 24 -8.86 6.03 12.06
CA LEU A 24 -8.67 5.78 10.63
C LEU A 24 -9.80 6.45 9.82
N PRO A 25 -9.50 7.11 8.70
CA PRO A 25 -10.49 7.73 7.82
C PRO A 25 -11.19 6.68 6.95
N VAL A 26 -11.90 5.74 7.59
CA VAL A 26 -12.48 4.53 6.96
C VAL A 26 -13.37 4.89 5.78
N HIS A 27 -14.27 5.86 5.93
CA HIS A 27 -15.16 6.27 4.84
C HIS A 27 -14.41 6.69 3.57
N ASP A 28 -13.32 7.45 3.71
CA ASP A 28 -12.52 7.90 2.56
C ASP A 28 -11.76 6.73 1.93
N ILE A 29 -11.18 5.85 2.76
CA ILE A 29 -10.48 4.64 2.30
C ILE A 29 -11.43 3.77 1.44
N LEU A 30 -12.64 3.51 1.94
CA LEU A 30 -13.63 2.68 1.26
C LEU A 30 -14.15 3.32 -0.03
N ARG A 31 -14.39 4.63 -0.03
CA ARG A 31 -14.79 5.37 -1.24
C ARG A 31 -13.76 5.21 -2.35
N GLU A 32 -12.48 5.38 -2.03
CA GLU A 32 -11.42 5.29 -3.04
C GLU A 32 -11.13 3.84 -3.47
N ALA A 33 -11.21 2.88 -2.55
CA ALA A 33 -11.08 1.46 -2.85
C ALA A 33 -12.14 1.00 -3.86
N ASN A 34 -13.40 1.34 -3.62
CA ASN A 34 -14.52 0.96 -4.49
C ASN A 34 -14.45 1.60 -5.88
N ALA A 35 -13.80 2.77 -6.02
CA ALA A 35 -13.67 3.44 -7.31
C ALA A 35 -12.74 2.71 -8.30
N THR A 36 -11.84 1.85 -7.81
CA THR A 36 -10.86 1.13 -8.65
C THR A 36 -11.01 -0.39 -8.59
N GLY A 37 -11.57 -0.93 -7.49
CA GLY A 37 -11.75 -2.36 -7.29
C GLY A 37 -10.45 -3.15 -7.12
N ARG A 38 -9.29 -2.49 -7.04
CA ARG A 38 -7.98 -3.11 -6.75
C ARG A 38 -7.22 -2.20 -5.81
N VAL A 39 -6.75 -2.73 -4.68
CA VAL A 39 -6.15 -1.91 -3.62
C VAL A 39 -4.76 -2.43 -3.27
N LEU A 40 -3.79 -1.52 -3.35
CA LEU A 40 -2.45 -1.72 -2.80
C LEU A 40 -2.27 -0.77 -1.61
N VAL A 41 -2.19 -1.31 -0.40
CA VAL A 41 -1.85 -0.55 0.80
C VAL A 41 -0.33 -0.42 0.89
N VAL A 42 0.17 0.81 1.04
CA VAL A 42 1.59 1.12 1.09
C VAL A 42 1.90 1.73 2.45
N ASP A 43 2.78 1.10 3.21
CA ASP A 43 3.06 1.47 4.60
C ASP A 43 4.55 1.26 4.91
N GLU A 44 5.29 2.33 5.15
CA GLU A 44 6.74 2.24 5.43
C GLU A 44 7.05 1.56 6.77
N THR A 45 6.05 1.35 7.63
CA THR A 45 6.25 0.63 8.87
C THR A 45 6.43 -0.87 8.63
N ARG A 46 6.37 -1.64 9.72
CA ARG A 46 6.65 -3.07 9.72
C ARG A 46 5.48 -3.87 9.19
N THR A 47 5.79 -5.05 8.70
CA THR A 47 4.78 -6.01 8.25
C THR A 47 3.87 -6.39 9.42
N SER A 48 4.42 -6.48 10.64
CA SER A 48 3.68 -6.76 11.87
C SER A 48 3.49 -5.49 12.71
N GLY A 49 2.27 -5.27 13.21
CA GLY A 49 1.94 -4.15 14.11
C GLY A 49 1.95 -2.78 13.43
N GLY A 50 1.93 -2.75 12.10
CA GLY A 50 1.88 -1.54 11.28
C GLY A 50 0.46 -1.00 11.09
N VAL A 51 0.35 0.22 10.56
CA VAL A 51 -0.96 0.86 10.32
C VAL A 51 -1.75 0.16 9.22
N SER A 52 -1.04 -0.46 8.27
CA SER A 52 -1.63 -1.22 7.17
C SER A 52 -2.55 -2.36 7.64
N GLU A 53 -2.35 -2.92 8.84
CA GLU A 53 -3.24 -3.96 9.39
C GLU A 53 -4.66 -3.43 9.60
N GLY A 54 -4.80 -2.25 10.22
CA GLY A 54 -6.10 -1.62 10.43
C GLY A 54 -6.78 -1.18 9.14
N VAL A 55 -6.00 -0.73 8.14
CA VAL A 55 -6.52 -0.40 6.80
C VAL A 55 -7.04 -1.64 6.09
N VAL A 56 -6.28 -2.74 6.11
CA VAL A 56 -6.70 -4.01 5.51
C VAL A 56 -7.92 -4.58 6.22
N ALA A 57 -7.97 -4.54 7.54
CA ALA A 57 -9.14 -4.97 8.31
C ALA A 57 -10.39 -4.19 7.89
N ALA A 58 -10.31 -2.85 7.83
CA ALA A 58 -11.44 -2.02 7.41
C ALA A 58 -11.93 -2.33 5.97
N LEU A 59 -11.02 -2.60 5.03
CA LEU A 59 -11.37 -2.97 3.66
C LEU A 59 -12.04 -4.35 3.59
N VAL A 60 -11.56 -5.31 4.38
CA VAL A 60 -12.13 -6.67 4.45
C VAL A 60 -13.50 -6.65 5.12
N ASP A 61 -13.66 -5.92 6.23
CA ASP A 61 -14.91 -5.81 6.97
C ASP A 61 -16.02 -5.15 6.13
N ASP A 62 -15.68 -4.22 5.24
CA ASP A 62 -16.62 -3.60 4.28
C ASP A 62 -16.91 -4.48 3.05
N GLY A 63 -16.23 -5.64 2.92
CA GLY A 63 -16.51 -6.61 1.87
C GLY A 63 -15.85 -6.30 0.52
N ILE A 64 -14.69 -5.63 0.49
CA ILE A 64 -13.90 -5.50 -0.74
C ILE A 64 -13.55 -6.89 -1.27
N THR A 65 -14.05 -7.22 -2.47
CA THR A 65 -13.85 -8.53 -3.12
C THR A 65 -12.75 -8.53 -4.18
N GLY A 66 -12.31 -7.34 -4.59
CA GLY A 66 -11.25 -7.18 -5.58
C GLY A 66 -9.86 -7.51 -5.02
N PRO A 67 -8.86 -7.66 -5.90
CA PRO A 67 -7.48 -7.89 -5.49
C PRO A 67 -7.00 -6.84 -4.47
N LEU A 68 -6.64 -7.33 -3.29
CA LEU A 68 -6.08 -6.58 -2.18
C LEU A 68 -4.66 -7.09 -1.89
N ALA A 69 -3.71 -6.18 -1.77
CA ALA A 69 -2.38 -6.45 -1.29
C ALA A 69 -1.88 -5.32 -0.41
N ARG A 70 -0.86 -5.61 0.40
CA ARG A 70 -0.11 -4.62 1.16
C ARG A 70 1.38 -4.79 0.91
N VAL A 71 2.12 -3.70 1.00
CA VAL A 71 3.57 -3.67 0.86
C VAL A 71 4.15 -2.80 1.98
N THR A 72 5.11 -3.38 2.70
CA THR A 72 5.66 -2.88 3.95
C THR A 72 7.18 -3.00 3.98
N SER A 73 7.82 -2.37 4.97
CA SER A 73 9.22 -2.63 5.31
C SER A 73 9.37 -3.99 6.02
N ASP A 74 10.59 -4.52 6.02
CA ASP A 74 10.90 -5.80 6.67
C ASP A 74 10.73 -5.73 8.19
N ASP A 75 10.28 -6.83 8.80
CA ASP A 75 10.14 -7.01 10.25
C ASP A 75 11.51 -7.11 10.95
N SER A 76 12.23 -5.99 10.98
CA SER A 76 13.58 -5.88 11.51
C SER A 76 13.85 -4.51 12.15
N PHE A 77 14.98 -4.36 12.83
CA PHE A 77 15.46 -3.04 13.23
C PHE A 77 15.93 -2.23 12.00
N ILE A 78 15.99 -0.90 12.09
CA ILE A 78 16.58 -0.07 11.03
C ILE A 78 18.10 0.00 11.26
N PRO A 79 18.93 -0.59 10.38
CA PRO A 79 20.38 -0.46 10.48
C PRO A 79 20.85 0.96 10.14
N LEU A 80 22.10 1.27 10.46
CA LEU A 80 22.65 2.62 10.30
C LEU A 80 23.04 2.90 8.84
N GLY A 81 22.82 4.15 8.42
CA GLY A 81 23.24 4.64 7.10
C GLY A 81 22.54 3.92 5.96
N ASP A 82 23.25 3.73 4.85
CA ASP A 82 22.69 3.19 3.60
C ASP A 82 22.17 1.75 3.76
N ALA A 83 22.62 1.01 4.78
CA ALA A 83 22.07 -0.31 5.08
C ALA A 83 20.57 -0.27 5.39
N ALA A 84 20.02 0.88 5.81
CA ALA A 84 18.58 1.04 6.04
C ALA A 84 17.76 0.80 4.76
N LEU A 85 18.34 1.09 3.59
CA LEU A 85 17.69 0.92 2.29
C LEU A 85 17.38 -0.55 1.96
N GLU A 86 18.08 -1.49 2.61
CA GLU A 86 17.86 -2.93 2.41
C GLU A 86 16.59 -3.43 3.12
N VAL A 87 16.12 -2.73 4.16
CA VAL A 87 14.97 -3.15 4.97
C VAL A 87 13.78 -2.22 4.84
N LEU A 88 14.00 -0.98 4.40
CA LEU A 88 12.96 0.01 4.20
C LEU A 88 12.24 -0.20 2.87
N LEU A 89 10.94 0.07 2.90
CA LEU A 89 10.08 0.10 1.74
C LEU A 89 10.66 1.01 0.64
N SER A 90 10.77 0.46 -0.58
CA SER A 90 11.31 1.16 -1.74
C SER A 90 10.26 1.39 -2.83
N GLU A 91 10.55 2.32 -3.73
CA GLU A 91 9.71 2.56 -4.92
C GLU A 91 9.62 1.35 -5.83
N ASP A 92 10.71 0.59 -5.95
CA ASP A 92 10.78 -0.60 -6.80
C ASP A 92 9.92 -1.73 -6.21
N THR A 93 9.90 -1.87 -4.88
CA THR A 93 9.01 -2.81 -4.19
C THR A 93 7.53 -2.45 -4.41
N ILE A 94 7.18 -1.16 -4.32
CA ILE A 94 5.80 -0.67 -4.57
C ILE A 94 5.41 -0.93 -6.04
N GLU A 95 6.30 -0.64 -6.99
CA GLU A 95 6.06 -0.85 -8.42
C GLU A 95 5.83 -2.33 -8.74
N ALA A 96 6.70 -3.21 -8.27
CA ALA A 96 6.57 -4.65 -8.44
C ALA A 96 5.26 -5.19 -7.85
N ALA A 97 4.89 -4.72 -6.65
CA ALA A 97 3.64 -5.10 -5.99
C ALA A 97 2.41 -4.64 -6.80
N ALA A 98 2.41 -3.41 -7.31
CA ALA A 98 1.33 -2.87 -8.13
C ALA A 98 1.16 -3.63 -9.45
N VAL A 99 2.25 -3.93 -10.17
CA VAL A 99 2.22 -4.73 -11.40
C VAL A 99 1.69 -6.14 -11.14
N LYS A 100 2.13 -6.77 -10.05
CA LYS A 100 1.65 -8.09 -9.64
C LYS A 100 0.15 -8.07 -9.31
N LEU A 101 -0.33 -7.01 -8.67
CA LEU A 101 -1.72 -6.85 -8.26
C LEU A 101 -2.67 -6.74 -9.47
N VAL A 102 -2.27 -6.01 -10.51
CA VAL A 102 -3.11 -5.85 -11.73
C VAL A 102 -3.08 -7.07 -12.64
N SER A 103 -2.09 -7.94 -12.49
CA SER A 103 -1.95 -9.19 -13.28
C SER A 103 -2.78 -10.37 -12.73
N ARG A 104 -3.49 -10.16 -11.62
CA ARG A 104 -4.39 -11.16 -11.00
C ARG A 104 -5.81 -11.09 -11.54
#